data_AF-A0A534PAS0-F1
#
_entry.id   AF-A0A534PAS0-F1
#
_cell.length_a   1.000
_cell.length_b   1.000
_cell.length_c   1.000
_cell.angle_alpha   90.00
_cell.angle_beta   90.00
_cell.angle_gamma   90.00
#
_symmetry.space_group_name_H-M   'P 1'
#
loop_
_entity.id
_entity.type
_entity.pdbx_description
1 polymer ?
#
loop_
_entity_poly.entity_id
_entity_poly.type
_entity_poly.pdbx_seq_one_letter_code
_entity_poly.pdbx_strand_id
1 'polypeptide(L)' 'MASPEPPTVRARAVLLFAFVWVPYALLVRRFRFVTDDAYISFRYARNLARGLGLRYNPGEAPPTGPDAACPP' A
#
# COMPACT_ATOMS: atom_id res chain seq x y z
N MET A 1 1.62 -7.24 46.61
CA MET A 1 2.88 -6.50 46.39
C MET A 1 3.60 -7.17 45.23
N ALA A 2 3.58 -6.58 44.03
CA ALA A 2 4.31 -7.12 42.89
C ALA A 2 5.81 -6.80 43.08
N SER A 3 6.64 -7.84 43.21
CA SER A 3 8.10 -7.67 43.25
C SER A 3 8.59 -7.06 41.94
N PRO A 4 9.57 -6.13 41.96
CA PRO A 4 10.11 -5.58 40.72
C PRO A 4 10.85 -6.67 39.93
N GLU A 5 10.46 -6.85 38.67
CA GLU A 5 11.17 -7.73 37.73
C GLU A 5 12.66 -7.37 37.67
N PRO A 6 13.58 -8.37 37.62
CA PRO A 6 15.00 -8.11 37.57
C PRO A 6 15.38 -7.32 36.30
N PRO A 7 16.37 -6.41 36.39
CA PRO A 7 16.70 -5.49 35.31
C PRO A 7 17.08 -6.18 33.98
N THR A 8 17.56 -7.43 34.06
CA THR A 8 17.92 -8.26 32.90
C THR A 8 16.72 -8.70 32.07
N VAL A 9 15.57 -8.98 32.70
CA VAL A 9 14.33 -9.37 32.00
C VAL A 9 13.78 -8.19 31.21
N ARG A 10 13.77 -7.00 31.82
CA ARG A 10 13.35 -5.76 31.15
C ARG A 10 14.27 -5.40 29.98
N ALA A 11 15.59 -5.47 30.17
CA ALA A 11 16.55 -5.20 29.10
C ALA A 11 16.39 -6.17 27.92
N ARG A 12 16.20 -7.47 28.18
CA ARG A 12 15.92 -8.47 27.15
C ARG A 12 14.63 -8.18 26.41
N ALA A 13 13.55 -7.83 27.11
CA ALA A 13 12.28 -7.47 26.49
C ALA A 13 12.42 -6.26 25.54
N VAL A 14 13.15 -5.22 25.96
CA VAL A 14 13.42 -4.05 25.13
C VAL A 14 14.24 -4.41 23.89
N LEU A 15 15.26 -5.25 24.03
CA LEU A 15 16.09 -5.69 22.90
C LEU A 15 15.28 -6.52 21.90
N LEU A 16 14.45 -7.46 22.38
CA LEU A 16 13.58 -8.25 21.52
C LEU A 16 12.55 -7.37 20.82
N PHE A 17 11.96 -6.41 21.54
CA PHE A 17 11.04 -5.45 20.95
C PHE A 17 11.71 -4.64 19.84
N ALA A 18 12.88 -4.05 20.12
CA ALA A 18 13.65 -3.31 19.13
C ALA A 18 14.04 -4.19 17.92
N PHE A 19 14.47 -5.43 18.17
CA PHE A 19 14.86 -6.38 17.13
C PHE A 19 13.72 -6.72 16.16
N VAL A 20 12.47 -6.76 16.63
CA VAL A 20 11.31 -6.99 15.77
C VAL A 20 10.84 -5.70 15.09
N TRP A 21 10.70 -4.62 15.85
CA TRP A 21 10.02 -3.42 15.36
C TRP A 21 10.89 -2.51 14.51
N VAL A 22 12.21 -2.48 14.73
CA VAL A 22 13.14 -1.70 13.89
C VAL A 22 13.14 -2.19 12.43
N PRO A 23 13.38 -3.48 12.13
CA PRO A 23 13.35 -3.95 10.74
C PRO A 23 11.95 -3.84 10.13
N TYR A 24 10.88 -4.08 10.91
CA TYR A 24 9.51 -3.86 10.44
C TYR A 24 9.27 -2.41 10.00
N ALA A 25 9.64 -1.43 10.83
CA ALA A 25 9.50 -0.02 10.48
C ALA A 25 10.34 0.37 9.25
N LEU A 26 11.55 -0.19 9.12
CA LEU A 26 12.39 0.01 7.94
C LEU A 26 11.74 -0.56 6.67
N LEU A 27 11.12 -1.75 6.75
CA LEU A 27 10.37 -2.36 5.66
C LEU A 27 9.15 -1.52 5.30
N VAL A 28 8.32 -1.12 6.27
CA VAL A 28 7.16 -0.25 6.03
C VAL A 28 7.58 1.04 5.33
N ARG A 29 8.67 1.68 5.78
CA ARG A 29 9.20 2.89 5.12
C ARG A 29 9.68 2.59 3.71
N ARG A 30 10.39 1.48 3.48
CA ARG A 30 10.93 1.09 2.18
C ARG A 30 9.83 0.74 1.17
N PHE A 31 8.75 0.16 1.64
CA PHE A 31 7.62 -0.34 0.86
C PHE A 31 6.37 0.56 0.93
N ARG A 32 6.47 1.78 1.49
CA ARG A 32 5.32 2.69 1.64
C ARG A 32 4.60 3.01 0.33
N PHE A 33 5.28 2.82 -0.80
CA PHE A 33 4.83 3.18 -2.14
C PHE A 33 4.87 2.01 -3.13
N VAL A 34 4.86 0.77 -2.65
CA VAL A 34 4.84 -0.42 -3.53
C VAL A 34 3.40 -0.89 -3.81
N THR A 35 2.40 -0.23 -3.22
CA THR A 35 0.98 -0.63 -3.28
C THR A 35 0.21 -0.13 -4.51
N ASP A 36 0.84 0.59 -5.45
CA ASP A 36 0.14 1.00 -6.67
C ASP A 36 0.25 -0.06 -7.79
N ASP A 37 -0.89 -0.29 -8.44
CA ASP A 37 -1.08 -0.79 -9.81
C ASP A 37 -1.13 -2.28 -10.16
N ALA A 38 -0.87 -3.23 -9.25
CA ALA A 38 -1.14 -4.63 -9.59
C ALA A 38 -2.64 -4.83 -9.94
N TYR A 39 -3.54 -4.19 -9.19
CA TYR A 39 -4.98 -4.23 -9.45
C TYR A 39 -5.39 -3.45 -10.72
N ILE A 40 -4.68 -2.36 -11.04
CA ILE A 40 -4.97 -1.55 -12.24
C ILE A 40 -4.77 -2.39 -13.51
N SER A 41 -3.67 -3.16 -13.58
CA SER A 41 -3.39 -4.06 -14.71
C SER A 41 -4.49 -5.11 -14.91
N PHE A 42 -4.95 -5.76 -13.83
CA PHE A 42 -6.03 -6.76 -13.92
C PHE A 42 -7.35 -6.15 -14.38
N ARG A 43 -7.66 -4.92 -13.95
CA ARG A 43 -8.86 -4.22 -14.37
C ARG A 43 -8.83 -3.87 -15.85
N TYR A 44 -7.70 -3.38 -16.37
CA TYR A 44 -7.51 -3.16 -17.80
C TYR A 44 -7.61 -4.46 -18.61
N ALA A 45 -6.97 -5.54 -18.17
CA ALA A 45 -7.04 -6.84 -18.84
C ALA A 45 -8.48 -7.38 -18.92
N ARG A 46 -9.24 -7.27 -17.81
CA ARG A 46 -10.66 -7.63 -17.77
C ARG A 46 -11.51 -6.79 -18.72
N ASN A 47 -11.28 -5.48 -18.76
CA ASN A 47 -12.05 -4.59 -19.64
C ASN A 47 -11.72 -4.82 -21.11
N LEU A 48 -10.44 -5.08 -21.43
CA LEU A 48 -10.02 -5.46 -22.77
C LEU A 48 -10.67 -6.79 -23.20
N ALA A 49 -10.66 -7.81 -22.34
CA ALA A 49 -11.28 -9.11 -22.63
C ALA A 49 -12.81 -9.02 -22.82
N ARG A 50 -13.45 -7.99 -22.26
CA ARG A 50 -14.89 -7.71 -22.44
C ARG A 50 -15.19 -6.80 -23.64
N GLY A 51 -14.18 -6.41 -24.42
CA GLY A 51 -14.35 -5.52 -25.57
C GLY A 51 -14.51 -4.04 -25.21
N LEU A 52 -14.23 -3.63 -23.97
CA LEU A 52 -14.35 -2.25 -23.51
C LEU A 52 -13.07 -1.41 -23.75
N GLY A 53 -12.01 -2.07 -24.23
CA GLY A 53 -10.70 -1.47 -24.50
C GLY A 53 -9.86 -1.23 -23.24
N LEU A 54 -8.74 -0.51 -23.43
CA LEU A 54 -7.86 -0.10 -22.34
C LEU A 54 -8.44 1.12 -21.61
N ARG A 55 -9.58 0.92 -20.91
CA ARG A 55 -10.21 1.93 -20.07
C ARG A 55 -10.27 1.48 -18.62
N TYR A 56 -9.97 2.38 -17.69
CA TYR A 56 -10.13 2.12 -16.26
C TYR A 56 -11.61 2.16 -15.84
N ASN A 57 -12.30 3.27 -16.12
CA ASN A 57 -13.74 3.46 -15.91
C ASN A 57 -14.46 3.49 -17.28
N PRO A 58 -14.99 2.35 -17.77
CA PRO A 58 -15.84 2.35 -18.96
C PRO A 58 -17.06 3.26 -18.76
N GLY A 59 -17.34 4.15 -19.71
CA GLY A 59 -18.44 5.11 -19.64
C GLY A 59 -18.09 6.49 -19.07
N GLU A 60 -16.92 6.64 -18.45
CA GLU A 60 -16.40 7.95 -18.04
C GLU A 60 -15.40 8.48 -19.08
N ALA A 61 -15.46 9.78 -19.35
CA ALA A 61 -14.44 10.46 -20.14
C ALA A 61 -13.14 10.57 -19.32
N PRO A 62 -11.97 10.33 -19.92
CA PRO A 62 -10.72 10.61 -19.23
C PRO A 62 -10.66 12.11 -18.90
N PRO A 63 -10.11 12.48 -17.73
CA PRO A 63 -10.02 13.88 -17.31
C PRO A 63 -9.16 14.74 -18.25
N THR A 64 -8.32 14.11 -19.06
CA THR A 64 -7.52 14.75 -20.12
C THR A 64 -7.67 13.94 -21.41
N GLY A 65 -8.17 14.56 -22.47
CA GLY A 65 -8.39 13.90 -23.77
C GLY A 65 -9.33 14.71 -24.67
N PRO A 66 -9.49 14.32 -25.95
CA PRO A 66 -10.35 15.03 -26.90
C PRO A 66 -11.83 15.03 -26.49
N ASP A 67 -12.25 14.04 -25.70
CA ASP A 67 -13.61 13.93 -25.16
C ASP A 67 -13.71 14.48 -23.72
N ALA A 68 -12.63 15.04 -23.17
CA ALA A 68 -12.65 15.61 -21.83
C ALA A 68 -13.50 16.89 -21.85
N ALA A 69 -14.55 16.92 -21.04
CA ALA A 69 -15.31 18.13 -20.82
C ALA A 69 -14.34 19.21 -20.31
N CYS A 70 -14.24 20.34 -21.03
CA CYS A 70 -13.48 21.48 -20.55
C CYS A 70 -14.06 21.89 -19.18
N PRO A 71 -13.27 21.95 -18.11
CA PRO A 71 -13.77 22.50 -16.85
C PRO A 71 -14.23 23.95 -17.07
N PRO A 72 -15.27 24.43 -16.36
CA PRO A 72 -15.73 25.81 -16.47
C PRO A 72 -14.67 26.83 -16.05
#